data_AF-A0A524JSY4-F1
#
_entry.id   AF-A0A524JSY4-F1
#
_cell.length_a   1.000
_cell.length_b   1.000
_cell.length_c   1.000
_cell.angle_alpha   90.00
_cell.angle_beta   90.00
_cell.angle_gamma   90.00
#
_symmetry.space_group_name_H-M   'P 1'
#
loop_
_entity.id
_entity.type
_entity.pdbx_description
1 polymer ?
#
loop_
_entity_poly.entity_id
_entity_poly.type
_entity_poly.pdbx_seq_one_letter_code
_entity_poly.pdbx_strand_id
1 'polypeptide(L)'
;MAFGHWLRKNAEKHLQEAAADDLMTRYPESCEEPYREKGLDHFFWRNIFVPIYLMIPWSIRKKIILASSYPDGKRPHWKKYN
;
A
#
# COMPACT_ATOMS: atom_id res chain seq x y z
N MET A 1 17.51 4.11 -11.47
CA MET A 1 16.42 3.78 -10.52
C MET A 1 15.03 4.18 -11.08
N ALA A 2 14.72 3.95 -12.36
CA ALA A 2 13.42 4.36 -12.94
C ALA A 2 12.31 3.35 -12.64
N PHE A 3 12.62 2.05 -12.71
CA PHE A 3 11.66 0.97 -12.51
C PHE A 3 11.11 0.92 -11.08
N GLY A 4 11.97 1.01 -10.06
CA GLY A 4 11.51 0.99 -8.66
C GLY A 4 10.61 2.18 -8.31
N HIS A 5 10.89 3.36 -8.88
CA HIS A 5 10.05 4.54 -8.71
C HIS A 5 8.69 4.38 -9.42
N TRP A 6 8.69 3.85 -10.64
CA TRP A 6 7.48 3.51 -11.38
C TRP A 6 6.62 2.48 -10.63
N LEU A 7 7.24 1.40 -10.15
CA LEU A 7 6.58 0.33 -9.40
C LEU A 7 5.94 0.87 -8.13
N ARG A 8 6.68 1.71 -7.37
CA ARG A 8 6.16 2.35 -6.16
C ARG A 8 4.96 3.24 -6.47
N LYS A 9 5.05 4.09 -7.49
CA LYS A 9 3.99 5.04 -7.85
C LYS A 9 2.69 4.34 -8.24
N ASN A 10 2.79 3.25 -9.02
CA ASN A 10 1.63 2.45 -9.40
C ASN A 10 1.04 1.67 -8.21
N ALA A 11 1.90 1.06 -7.39
CA ALA A 11 1.46 0.36 -6.18
C ALA A 11 0.72 1.31 -5.22
N GLU A 12 1.25 2.52 -5.01
CA GLU A 12 0.66 3.53 -4.15
C GLU A 12 -0.72 3.97 -4.64
N LYS A 13 -0.85 4.27 -5.94
CA LYS A 13 -2.13 4.65 -6.57
C LYS A 13 -3.20 3.58 -6.32
N HIS A 14 -2.91 2.32 -6.63
CA HIS A 14 -3.90 1.25 -6.52
C HIS A 14 -4.23 0.84 -5.08
N LEU A 15 -3.29 0.99 -4.15
CA LEU A 15 -3.58 0.80 -2.72
C LEU A 15 -4.46 1.91 -2.15
N GLN A 16 -4.28 3.16 -2.61
CA GLN A 16 -5.15 4.27 -2.22
C GLN A 16 -6.57 4.08 -2.78
N GLU A 17 -6.72 3.67 -4.04
CA GLU A 17 -8.01 3.32 -4.64
C GLU A 17 -8.73 2.23 -3.82
N ALA A 18 -8.02 1.15 -3.46
CA ALA A 18 -8.60 0.07 -2.67
C ALA A 18 -9.00 0.50 -1.25
N ALA A 19 -8.25 1.42 -0.63
CA ALA A 19 -8.60 1.98 0.66
C ALA A 19 -9.84 2.90 0.58
N ALA A 20 -9.97 3.65 -0.51
CA ALA A 20 -11.17 4.45 -0.78
C ALA A 20 -12.40 3.55 -0.99
N ASP A 21 -12.26 2.41 -1.68
CA ASP A 21 -13.34 1.43 -1.86
C ASP A 21 -13.82 0.83 -0.52
N ASP A 22 -12.90 0.51 0.39
CA ASP A 22 -13.25 0.03 1.74
C ASP A 22 -13.95 1.13 2.56
N LEU A 23 -13.52 2.39 2.42
CA LEU A 23 -14.17 3.52 3.07
C LEU A 23 -15.58 3.77 2.53
N MET A 24 -15.80 3.72 1.22
CA MET A 24 -17.14 3.82 0.63
C MET A 24 -18.07 2.71 1.13
N THR A 25 -17.54 1.48 1.24
CA THR A 25 -18.31 0.34 1.74
C THR A 25 -18.75 0.55 3.19
N ARG A 26 -17.90 1.20 4.00
CA ARG A 26 -18.20 1.50 5.42
C ARG A 26 -19.03 2.76 5.62
N TYR A 27 -18.87 3.76 4.74
CA TYR A 27 -19.48 5.09 4.85
C TYR A 27 -20.08 5.56 3.51
N PRO A 28 -21.15 4.90 3.03
CA PRO A 28 -21.70 5.20 1.70
C PRO A 28 -22.30 6.61 1.60
N GLU A 29 -22.79 7.17 2.71
CA GLU A 29 -23.46 8.48 2.75
C GLU A 29 -22.51 9.68 2.66
N SER A 30 -21.20 9.47 2.79
CA SER A 30 -20.21 10.56 2.95
C SER A 30 -19.10 10.54 1.89
N CYS A 31 -19.13 9.59 0.95
CA CYS A 31 -18.07 9.41 -0.03
C CYS A 31 -18.62 9.49 -1.45
N GLU A 32 -18.05 10.40 -2.26
CA GLU A 32 -18.28 10.42 -3.71
C GLU A 32 -17.59 9.24 -4.41
N GLU A 33 -18.14 8.81 -5.55
CA GLU A 33 -17.53 7.76 -6.37
C GLU A 33 -16.13 8.19 -6.84
N PRO A 34 -15.06 7.45 -6.49
CA PRO A 34 -13.71 7.81 -6.89
C PRO A 34 -13.52 7.62 -8.40
N TYR A 35 -12.85 8.60 -9.03
CA TYR A 35 -12.48 8.53 -10.44
C TYR A 35 -11.57 7.33 -10.72
N ARG A 36 -11.90 6.53 -11.74
CA ARG A 36 -11.14 5.34 -12.12
C ARG A 36 -10.68 5.42 -13.57
N GLU A 37 -9.37 5.29 -13.76
CA GLU A 37 -8.78 5.08 -15.08
C GLU A 37 -9.06 3.64 -15.54
N LYS A 38 -9.55 3.48 -16.76
CA LYS A 38 -9.89 2.18 -17.35
C LYS A 38 -8.71 1.67 -18.19
N GLY A 39 -8.20 0.48 -17.88
CA GLY A 39 -7.14 -0.18 -18.65
C GLY A 39 -6.79 -1.58 -18.13
N LEU A 40 -6.14 -2.40 -18.96
CA LEU A 40 -5.72 -3.77 -18.60
C LEU A 40 -4.69 -3.78 -17.47
N ASP A 41 -3.77 -2.81 -17.46
CA ASP A 41 -2.79 -2.67 -16.38
C ASP A 41 -3.48 -2.39 -15.04
N HIS A 42 -4.45 -1.47 -15.02
CA HIS A 42 -5.22 -1.16 -13.82
C HIS A 42 -6.00 -2.38 -13.30
N PHE A 43 -6.48 -3.24 -14.19
CA PHE A 43 -7.16 -4.49 -13.82
C PHE A 43 -6.20 -5.47 -13.13
N PHE A 44 -4.98 -5.64 -13.66
CA PHE A 44 -3.95 -6.47 -13.03
C PHE A 44 -3.63 -5.97 -11.62
N TRP A 45 -3.37 -4.67 -11.47
CA TRP A 45 -3.01 -4.10 -10.17
C TRP A 45 -4.15 -4.23 -9.16
N ARG A 46 -5.39 -3.95 -9.54
CA ARG A 46 -6.54 -4.00 -8.63
C ARG A 46 -6.94 -5.42 -8.25
N ASN A 47 -6.89 -6.37 -9.19
CA ASN A 47 -7.40 -7.72 -8.96
C ASN A 47 -6.34 -8.75 -8.56
N ILE A 48 -5.05 -8.48 -8.80
CA ILE A 48 -3.96 -9.39 -8.46
C ILE A 48 -3.07 -8.76 -7.40
N PHE A 49 -2.47 -7.60 -7.69
CA PHE A 49 -1.49 -7.01 -6.76
C PHE A 49 -2.11 -6.58 -5.42
N VAL A 50 -3.19 -5.81 -5.45
CA VAL A 50 -3.86 -5.30 -4.23
C VAL A 50 -4.28 -6.43 -3.28
N PRO A 51 -5.02 -7.47 -3.71
CA PRO A 51 -5.44 -8.52 -2.78
C PRO A 51 -4.25 -9.32 -2.25
N ILE A 52 -3.26 -9.64 -3.09
CA ILE A 52 -2.04 -10.30 -2.64
C ILE A 52 -1.33 -9.43 -1.59
N TYR A 53 -1.18 -8.13 -1.86
CA TYR A 53 -0.56 -7.20 -0.94
C TYR A 53 -1.31 -7.17 0.39
N LEU A 54 -2.64 -7.02 0.37
CA LEU A 54 -3.51 -6.99 1.54
C LEU A 54 -3.50 -8.30 2.34
N MET A 55 -3.41 -9.44 1.68
CA MET A 55 -3.27 -10.75 2.33
C MET A 55 -1.94 -10.91 3.08
N ILE A 56 -0.89 -10.15 2.72
CA ILE A 56 0.39 -10.24 3.43
C ILE A 56 0.21 -9.76 4.87
N PRO A 57 0.37 -10.64 5.88
CA PRO A 57 0.24 -10.25 7.27
C PRO A 57 1.29 -9.21 7.65
N TRP A 58 0.92 -8.33 8.57
CA TRP A 58 1.78 -7.24 9.03
C TRP A 58 3.15 -7.71 9.51
N SER A 59 3.25 -8.91 10.09
CA SER A 59 4.50 -9.53 10.52
C SER A 59 5.53 -9.66 9.39
N ILE A 60 5.09 -10.01 8.18
CA ILE A 60 5.96 -10.15 7.00
C ILE A 60 6.33 -8.77 6.47
N ARG A 61 5.35 -7.87 6.31
CA ARG A 61 5.62 -6.48 5.88
C ARG A 61 6.63 -5.80 6.80
N LYS A 62 6.47 -5.98 8.12
CA LYS A 62 7.38 -5.46 9.14
C LYS A 62 8.81 -6.00 8.96
N LYS A 63 8.98 -7.31 8.72
CA LYS A 63 10.31 -7.89 8.46
C LYS A 63 10.95 -7.32 7.21
N ILE A 64 10.18 -7.18 6.12
CA ILE A 64 10.68 -6.62 4.85
C ILE A 64 11.10 -5.16 5.04
N ILE A 65 10.24 -4.32 5.65
CA ILE A 65 10.55 -2.92 5.94
C ILE A 65 11.80 -2.82 6.83
N LEU A 66 11.89 -3.66 7.87
CA LEU A 66 13.05 -3.66 8.75
C LEU A 66 14.32 -4.04 8.00
N ALA A 67 14.29 -5.10 7.18
CA ALA A 67 15.44 -5.54 6.39
C ALA A 67 15.85 -4.52 5.31
N SER A 68 14.89 -3.86 4.65
CA SER A 68 15.18 -2.90 3.58
C SER A 68 15.64 -1.54 4.09
N SER A 69 15.09 -1.08 5.22
CA SER A 69 15.32 0.27 5.74
C SER A 69 16.34 0.32 6.87
N TYR A 70 16.63 -0.81 7.52
CA TYR A 70 17.61 -0.90 8.60
C TYR A 70 18.53 -2.11 8.34
N PRO A 71 19.78 -1.89 7.89
CA PRO A 71 20.72 -2.98 7.59
C PRO A 71 20.91 -3.97 8.75
N ASP A 72 20.85 -3.47 9.99
CA ASP A 72 20.96 -4.28 11.22
C ASP A 72 19.62 -4.82 11.75
N GLY A 73 18.51 -4.59 11.04
CA GLY A 73 17.16 -5.03 11.43
C GLY A 73 16.59 -4.35 12.69
N LYS A 74 17.32 -3.37 13.27
CA LYS A 74 16.92 -2.66 14.49
C LYS A 74 16.28 -1.32 14.14
N ARG A 75 15.02 -1.17 14.56
CA ARG A 75 14.28 0.10 14.47
C ARG A 75 14.99 1.12 15.39
N PRO A 76 15.20 2.37 14.95
CA PRO A 76 15.74 3.42 15.81
C PRO A 76 14.80 3.57 17.00
N HIS A 77 15.34 3.35 18.20
CA HIS A 77 14.65 3.70 19.43
C HIS A 77 14.83 5.21 19.60
N TRP A 78 13.74 5.96 19.49
CA TRP A 78 13.77 7.35 19.91
C TRP A 78 13.98 7.33 21.42
N LYS A 79 15.08 7.90 21.89
CA LYS A 79 15.32 8.09 23.33
C LYS A 79 14.12 8.86 23.89
N LYS A 80 13.33 8.22 24.75
CA LYS A 80 12.42 8.95 25.64
C LYS A 80 13.32 9.77 26.55
N TYR A 81 13.30 11.09 26.38
CA TYR A 81 13.80 11.99 27.41
C TYR A 81 12.80 11.90 28.57
N ASN A 82 13.29 11.43 29.71
CA ASN A 82 12.57 11.41 30.99
C ASN A 82 12.68 12.79 31.64
#